data_AF-A0A848LB79-F1
#
_entry.id   AF-A0A848LB79-F1
#
_cell.length_a   1.000
_cell.length_b   1.000
_cell.length_c   1.000
_cell.angle_alpha   90.00
_cell.angle_beta   90.00
_cell.angle_gamma   90.00
#
_symmetry.space_group_name_H-M   'P 1'
#
loop_
_entity.id
_entity.type
_entity.pdbx_description
1 polymer ?
#
loop_
_entity_poly.entity_id
_entity_poly.type
_entity_poly.pdbx_seq_one_letter_code
_entity_poly.pdbx_strand_id
1 'polypeptide(L)'
;MKRAAAWMMVLGLVAPPALAADTGEPCGGVRFEGGRIVTGRPLAPKGPETEACLQHVAAALQARPAIRSVTLAARLPDAERLDGQGIAVAKAAAEVLVAAGVPRTRVSAVAPPAVPGEPGQLQLAYVERPAQPAVARVRAASGDVSAGPAQAELRPRTMGDALYTGELLLTGPGAHAELVLADGSTVRVLADSLVRLGTLELMANLRRKVQLELLKGTVETRVAAGGDGSVFEVRTRGAVAGVRGTQFRFTAQEDGVTRLETLEGRVGFIAKKGDLDVVGGYGSRALPEGPPEPPRPLLVAPTMVDPRDGTFPVAPRLTWASVSGARRYRVEVARTADFAAGVRTYEARGAELEVPDLGEGKWFWRVLAVDADGFVGFPSKIFAFDVRP
;
A
#
# COMPACT_ATOMS: atom_id res chain seq x y z
N MET A 1 -37.49 23.75 56.46
CA MET A 1 -38.04 22.37 56.47
C MET A 1 -36.95 21.43 55.96
N LYS A 2 -36.43 20.57 56.84
CA LYS A 2 -35.36 19.62 56.55
C LYS A 2 -35.91 18.49 55.67
N ARG A 3 -35.22 18.12 54.57
CA ARG A 3 -35.44 16.84 53.88
C ARG A 3 -34.09 16.13 53.76
N ALA A 4 -34.03 14.97 54.41
CA ALA A 4 -32.89 14.09 54.47
C ALA A 4 -32.68 13.37 53.13
N ALA A 5 -31.44 13.32 52.66
CA ALA A 5 -31.01 12.50 51.54
C ALA A 5 -30.57 11.13 52.08
N ALA A 6 -31.22 10.06 51.62
CA ALA A 6 -30.78 8.70 51.86
C ALA A 6 -29.68 8.34 50.85
N TRP A 7 -28.47 8.13 51.34
CA TRP A 7 -27.36 7.56 50.59
C TRP A 7 -27.53 6.04 50.51
N MET A 8 -27.80 5.51 49.31
CA MET A 8 -27.56 4.10 49.00
C MET A 8 -26.08 3.93 48.63
N MET A 9 -25.32 3.27 49.50
CA MET A 9 -24.00 2.73 49.16
C MET A 9 -24.16 1.59 48.16
N VAL A 10 -23.71 1.80 46.93
CA VAL A 10 -23.46 0.71 45.99
C VAL A 10 -22.02 0.25 46.22
N LEU A 11 -21.85 -0.93 46.82
CA LEU A 11 -20.58 -1.65 46.84
C LEU A 11 -20.26 -2.09 45.39
N GLY A 12 -19.41 -1.33 44.70
CA GLY A 12 -18.77 -1.79 43.48
C GLY A 12 -17.68 -2.80 43.85
N LEU A 13 -17.97 -4.10 43.71
CA LEU A 13 -16.95 -5.14 43.68
C LEU A 13 -16.01 -4.88 42.50
N VAL A 14 -14.79 -4.44 42.81
CA VAL A 14 -13.67 -4.39 41.88
C VAL A 14 -13.33 -5.82 41.51
N ALA A 15 -13.74 -6.24 40.30
CA ALA A 15 -13.20 -7.45 39.69
C ALA A 15 -11.71 -7.22 39.38
N PRO A 16 -10.79 -8.08 39.84
CA PRO A 16 -9.41 -8.01 39.40
C PRO A 16 -9.35 -8.23 37.87
N PRO A 17 -8.37 -7.64 37.17
CA PRO A 17 -8.18 -7.92 35.75
C PRO A 17 -7.99 -9.42 35.59
N ALA A 18 -8.80 -10.01 34.72
CA ALA A 18 -8.66 -11.40 34.31
C ALA A 18 -7.21 -11.61 33.86
N LEU A 19 -6.48 -12.40 34.66
CA LEU A 19 -5.25 -13.05 34.23
C LEU A 19 -5.54 -13.67 32.86
N ALA A 20 -4.78 -13.25 31.86
CA ALA A 20 -4.78 -13.88 30.56
C ALA A 20 -4.62 -15.39 30.79
N ALA A 21 -5.64 -16.14 30.39
CA ALA A 21 -5.61 -17.59 30.44
C ALA A 21 -4.37 -18.05 29.68
N ASP A 22 -3.54 -18.81 30.37
CA ASP A 22 -2.38 -19.49 29.80
C ASP A 22 -2.90 -20.45 28.74
N THR A 23 -2.95 -20.02 27.48
CA THR A 23 -3.00 -20.96 26.36
C THR A 23 -1.73 -21.78 26.54
N GLY A 24 -1.85 -23.06 26.89
CA GLY A 24 -0.75 -23.98 27.19
C GLY A 24 0.23 -24.24 26.04
N GLU A 25 0.44 -23.26 25.17
CA GLU A 25 1.46 -23.21 24.15
C GLU A 25 2.84 -23.02 24.82
N PRO A 26 3.85 -23.83 24.49
CA PRO A 26 5.17 -23.81 25.12
C PRO A 26 5.91 -22.46 25.12
N CYS A 27 5.51 -21.52 24.26
CA CYS A 27 6.11 -20.19 24.13
C CYS A 27 5.27 -19.04 24.73
N GLY A 28 4.04 -19.30 25.19
CA GLY A 28 3.05 -18.26 25.49
C GLY A 28 2.64 -17.42 24.27
N GLY A 29 2.73 -18.01 23.06
CA GLY A 29 2.53 -17.35 21.77
C GLY A 29 3.83 -17.07 20.99
N VAL A 30 3.76 -17.11 19.66
CA VAL A 30 4.89 -16.84 18.73
C VAL A 30 4.46 -15.82 17.68
N ARG A 31 5.16 -14.68 17.61
CA ARG A 31 4.93 -13.60 16.64
C ARG A 31 6.19 -13.34 15.82
N PHE A 32 6.01 -12.88 14.58
CA PHE A 32 7.10 -12.56 13.65
C PHE A 32 7.02 -11.05 13.34
N GLU A 33 7.93 -10.27 13.92
CA GLU A 33 7.86 -8.81 13.91
C GLU A 33 9.25 -8.22 13.58
N GLY A 34 9.34 -7.43 12.51
CA GLY A 34 10.57 -6.69 12.18
C GLY A 34 11.83 -7.55 12.03
N GLY A 35 11.71 -8.79 11.54
CA GLY A 35 12.83 -9.73 11.42
C GLY A 35 13.20 -10.44 12.73
N ARG A 36 12.36 -10.38 13.76
CA ARG A 36 12.51 -11.12 15.03
C ARG A 36 11.34 -12.03 15.32
N ILE A 37 11.62 -13.17 15.94
CA ILE A 37 10.60 -14.06 16.49
C ILE A 37 10.41 -13.65 17.95
N VAL A 38 9.24 -13.12 18.26
CA VAL A 38 8.86 -12.64 19.60
C VAL A 38 7.99 -13.70 20.25
N THR A 39 8.45 -14.23 21.38
CA THR A 39 7.71 -15.17 22.22
C THR A 39 6.95 -14.42 23.31
N GLY A 40 5.87 -15.01 23.85
CA GLY A 40 5.09 -14.41 24.94
C GLY A 40 5.86 -14.30 26.27
N ARG A 41 6.96 -15.06 26.40
CA ARG A 41 7.86 -15.03 27.55
C ARG A 41 9.33 -14.98 27.08
N PRO A 42 10.25 -14.32 27.79
CA PRO A 42 11.67 -14.35 27.48
C PRO A 42 12.22 -15.78 27.52
N LEU A 43 13.05 -16.16 26.55
CA LEU A 43 13.65 -17.49 26.52
C LEU A 43 14.94 -17.53 27.33
N ALA A 44 14.95 -18.38 28.35
CA ALA A 44 16.18 -18.69 29.08
C ALA A 44 17.21 -19.33 28.13
N PRO A 45 18.52 -19.17 28.38
CA PRO A 45 19.56 -19.69 27.50
C PRO A 45 19.52 -21.20 27.31
N LYS A 46 19.10 -21.95 28.34
CA LYS A 46 18.99 -23.42 28.34
C LYS A 46 17.78 -23.83 29.17
N GLY A 47 17.29 -25.05 28.91
CA GLY A 47 16.26 -25.70 29.74
C GLY A 47 15.15 -26.35 28.91
N PRO A 48 14.36 -27.24 29.55
CA PRO A 48 13.31 -27.99 28.87
C PRO A 48 12.19 -27.09 28.32
N GLU A 49 11.90 -25.97 29.00
CA GLU A 49 10.91 -24.98 28.52
C GLU A 49 11.38 -24.29 27.24
N THR A 50 12.68 -23.92 27.17
CA THR A 50 13.27 -23.34 25.96
C THR A 50 13.23 -24.33 24.80
N GLU A 51 13.55 -25.60 25.04
CA GLU A 51 13.49 -26.64 24.00
C GLU A 51 12.08 -26.85 23.46
N ALA A 52 11.08 -26.95 24.35
CA ALA A 52 9.68 -27.07 23.96
C ALA A 52 9.20 -25.85 23.14
N CYS A 53 9.62 -24.64 23.53
CA CYS A 53 9.32 -23.45 22.75
C CYS A 53 10.02 -23.45 21.38
N LEU A 54 11.29 -23.86 21.30
CA LEU A 54 12.00 -23.95 20.02
C LEU A 54 11.35 -24.95 19.05
N GLN A 55 10.82 -26.07 19.56
CA GLN A 55 10.03 -27.01 18.74
C GLN A 55 8.75 -26.36 18.20
N HIS A 56 8.05 -25.57 19.02
CA HIS A 56 6.88 -24.80 18.56
C HIS A 56 7.28 -23.75 17.50
N VAL A 57 8.40 -23.04 17.70
CA VAL A 57 8.94 -22.12 16.70
C VAL A 57 9.30 -22.84 15.40
N ALA A 58 9.85 -24.05 15.45
CA ALA A 58 10.16 -24.85 14.27
C ALA A 58 8.91 -25.15 13.43
N ALA A 59 7.81 -25.56 14.08
CA ALA A 59 6.53 -25.75 13.40
C ALA A 59 6.02 -24.44 12.75
N ALA A 60 6.15 -23.31 13.47
CA ALA A 60 5.79 -22.00 12.95
C ALA A 60 6.65 -21.55 11.76
N LEU A 61 7.94 -21.91 11.73
CA LEU A 61 8.87 -21.65 10.63
C LEU A 61 8.59 -22.52 9.40
N GLN A 62 8.15 -23.77 9.59
CA GLN A 62 7.78 -24.67 8.50
C GLN A 62 6.49 -24.24 7.81
N ALA A 63 5.52 -23.69 8.57
CA ALA A 63 4.31 -23.11 8.02
C ALA A 63 4.54 -21.80 7.23
N ARG A 64 5.77 -21.25 7.22
CA ARG A 64 6.12 -19.95 6.62
C ARG A 64 7.28 -20.08 5.62
N PRO A 65 7.03 -20.55 4.38
CA PRO A 65 8.08 -20.80 3.39
C PRO A 65 8.83 -19.54 2.91
N ALA A 66 8.30 -18.34 3.15
CA ALA A 66 8.95 -17.07 2.82
C ALA A 66 10.21 -16.78 3.68
N ILE A 67 10.28 -17.35 4.88
CA ILE A 67 11.44 -17.21 5.78
C ILE A 67 12.56 -18.08 5.22
N ARG A 68 13.68 -17.51 4.76
CA ARG A 68 14.80 -18.30 4.23
C ARG A 68 15.78 -18.71 5.31
N SER A 69 16.05 -17.85 6.27
CA SER A 69 16.94 -18.21 7.36
C SER A 69 16.42 -17.73 8.71
N VAL A 70 16.85 -18.42 9.75
CA VAL A 70 16.67 -18.07 11.15
C VAL A 70 18.05 -18.03 11.81
N THR A 71 18.27 -17.06 12.68
CA THR A 71 19.48 -16.86 13.45
C THR A 71 19.14 -16.91 14.93
N LEU A 72 19.74 -17.85 15.65
CA LEU A 72 19.67 -17.88 17.11
C LEU A 72 20.84 -17.08 17.68
N ALA A 73 20.52 -16.12 18.53
CA ALA A 73 21.47 -15.26 19.19
C ALA A 73 21.40 -15.51 20.70
N ALA A 74 22.46 -16.10 21.27
CA ALA A 74 22.57 -16.22 22.73
C ALA A 74 23.32 -15.01 23.28
N ARG A 75 22.62 -14.19 24.06
CA ARG A 75 23.22 -13.07 24.80
C ARG A 75 23.47 -13.53 26.22
N LEU A 76 24.73 -13.75 26.56
CA LEU A 76 25.16 -14.14 27.91
C LEU A 76 26.11 -13.07 28.48
N PRO A 77 26.19 -12.91 29.81
CA PRO A 77 27.16 -12.03 30.45
C PRO A 77 28.58 -12.24 29.91
N ASP A 78 29.37 -11.16 29.82
CA ASP A 78 30.65 -11.19 29.11
C ASP A 78 31.64 -12.25 29.64
N ALA A 79 31.60 -12.55 30.94
CA ALA A 79 32.40 -13.61 31.55
C ALA A 79 32.13 -14.99 30.88
N GLU A 80 30.86 -15.34 30.64
CA GLU A 80 30.46 -16.60 30.02
C GLU A 80 30.67 -16.58 28.49
N ARG A 81 30.55 -15.41 27.87
CA ARG A 81 30.75 -15.24 26.41
C ARG A 81 32.20 -15.44 26.01
N LEU A 82 33.16 -14.90 26.78
CA LEU A 82 34.59 -14.99 26.49
C LEU A 82 35.12 -16.43 26.59
N ASP A 83 34.48 -17.27 27.40
CA ASP A 83 34.78 -18.71 27.52
C ASP A 83 34.15 -19.56 26.40
N GLY A 84 33.52 -18.93 25.40
CA GLY A 84 32.88 -19.62 24.29
C GLY A 84 31.53 -20.26 24.63
N GLN A 85 31.01 -20.08 25.85
CA GLN A 85 29.73 -20.67 26.25
C GLN A 85 28.56 -20.08 25.47
N GLY A 86 28.60 -18.77 25.16
CA GLY A 86 27.56 -18.10 24.38
C GLY A 86 27.31 -18.75 23.02
N ILE A 87 28.37 -19.02 22.25
CA ILE A 87 28.21 -19.66 20.93
C ILE A 87 27.80 -21.13 21.08
N ALA A 88 28.23 -21.82 22.13
CA ALA A 88 27.80 -23.19 22.42
C ALA A 88 26.30 -23.26 22.72
N VAL A 89 25.75 -22.31 23.49
CA VAL A 89 24.32 -22.20 23.76
C VAL A 89 23.52 -21.96 22.47
N ALA A 90 23.94 -20.99 21.66
CA ALA A 90 23.26 -20.69 20.40
C ALA A 90 23.27 -21.89 19.44
N LYS A 91 24.38 -22.65 19.39
CA LYS A 91 24.49 -23.88 18.59
C LYS A 91 23.60 -25.00 19.13
N ALA A 92 23.54 -25.22 20.44
CA ALA A 92 22.65 -26.22 21.02
C ALA A 92 21.18 -25.93 20.67
N ALA A 93 20.76 -24.67 20.81
CA ALA A 93 19.43 -24.24 20.41
C ALA A 93 19.18 -24.36 18.89
N ALA A 94 20.20 -24.15 18.05
CA ALA A 94 20.13 -24.41 16.61
C ALA A 94 19.86 -25.88 16.29
N GLU A 95 20.52 -26.80 17.00
CA GLU A 95 20.31 -28.24 16.81
C GLU A 95 18.88 -28.66 17.16
N VAL A 96 18.22 -27.99 18.12
CA VAL A 96 16.79 -28.23 18.42
C VAL A 96 15.90 -27.89 17.23
N LEU A 97 16.12 -26.73 16.59
CA LEU A 97 15.36 -26.35 15.37
C LEU A 97 15.62 -27.33 14.23
N VAL A 98 16.87 -27.78 14.07
CA VAL A 98 17.25 -28.75 13.03
C VAL A 98 16.61 -30.10 13.27
N ALA A 99 16.66 -30.62 14.50
CA ALA A 99 16.01 -31.86 14.90
C ALA A 99 14.49 -31.81 14.75
N ALA A 100 13.89 -30.63 14.94
CA ALA A 100 12.47 -30.38 14.73
C ALA A 100 12.08 -30.17 13.25
N GLY A 101 13.02 -30.31 12.30
CA GLY A 101 12.75 -30.33 10.85
C GLY A 101 13.08 -29.05 10.09
N VAL A 102 13.67 -28.02 10.72
CA VAL A 102 14.18 -26.85 10.00
C VAL A 102 15.49 -27.22 9.28
N PRO A 103 15.63 -27.06 7.95
CA PRO A 103 16.86 -27.40 7.25
C PRO A 103 18.10 -26.70 7.84
N ARG A 104 19.19 -27.43 8.07
CA ARG A 104 20.44 -26.91 8.65
C ARG A 104 21.00 -25.70 7.88
N THR A 105 20.81 -25.66 6.55
CA THR A 105 21.20 -24.53 5.68
C THR A 105 20.44 -23.23 5.96
N ARG A 106 19.30 -23.30 6.66
CA ARG A 106 18.48 -22.15 7.06
C ARG A 106 18.78 -21.68 8.48
N VAL A 107 19.55 -22.41 9.28
CA VAL A 107 19.77 -22.08 10.69
C VAL A 107 21.19 -21.56 10.88
N SER A 108 21.31 -20.43 11.57
CA SER A 108 22.59 -19.84 11.97
C SER A 108 22.60 -19.57 13.47
N ALA A 109 23.78 -19.57 14.08
CA ALA A 109 23.97 -19.34 15.51
C ALA A 109 25.04 -18.26 15.71
N VAL A 110 24.74 -17.28 16.56
CA VAL A 110 25.64 -16.16 16.90
C VAL A 110 25.62 -15.90 18.41
N ALA A 111 26.68 -15.27 18.92
CA ALA A 111 26.80 -14.89 20.33
C ALA A 111 27.22 -13.41 20.44
N PRO A 112 26.27 -12.47 20.27
CA PRO A 112 26.56 -11.05 20.36
C PRO A 112 26.88 -10.62 21.80
N PRO A 113 27.52 -9.45 22.00
CA PRO A 113 27.79 -8.91 23.34
C PRO A 113 26.50 -8.75 24.16
N ALA A 114 26.60 -8.97 25.47
CA ALA A 114 25.50 -8.70 26.38
C ALA A 114 25.28 -7.18 26.55
N VAL A 115 24.05 -6.82 26.88
CA VAL A 115 23.74 -5.48 27.37
C VAL A 115 24.03 -5.46 28.88
N PRO A 116 24.81 -4.50 29.39
CA PRO A 116 25.09 -4.41 30.82
C PRO A 116 23.80 -4.34 31.65
N GLY A 117 23.66 -5.23 32.63
CA GLY A 117 22.51 -5.28 33.53
C GLY A 117 21.32 -6.14 33.07
N GLU A 118 21.36 -6.72 31.86
CA GLU A 118 20.33 -7.66 31.41
C GLU A 118 20.70 -9.12 31.75
N PRO A 119 19.72 -9.97 32.15
CA PRO A 119 19.95 -11.39 32.32
C PRO A 119 20.24 -12.07 30.98
N GLY A 120 20.97 -13.18 31.02
CA GLY A 120 21.27 -13.97 29.83
C GLY A 120 19.99 -14.48 29.17
N GLN A 121 19.86 -14.33 27.85
CA GLN A 121 18.66 -14.73 27.10
C GLN A 121 18.97 -15.23 25.70
N LEU A 122 18.09 -16.08 25.18
CA LEU A 122 18.10 -16.54 23.79
C LEU A 122 17.14 -15.69 22.95
N GLN A 123 17.64 -15.14 21.84
CA GLN A 123 16.85 -14.37 20.88
C GLN A 123 16.84 -15.08 19.53
N LEU A 124 15.73 -14.94 18.80
CA LEU A 124 15.57 -15.50 17.47
C LEU A 124 15.30 -14.38 16.47
N ALA A 125 16.12 -14.30 15.43
CA ALA A 125 15.96 -13.41 14.29
C ALA A 125 15.71 -14.22 13.03
N TYR A 126 15.03 -13.66 12.04
CA TYR A 126 14.77 -14.34 10.77
C TYR A 126 14.96 -13.40 9.59
N VAL A 127 15.33 -13.97 8.45
CA VAL A 127 15.44 -13.26 7.17
C VAL A 127 14.42 -13.86 6.21
N GLU A 128 13.47 -13.05 5.80
CA GLU A 128 12.60 -13.37 4.66
C GLU A 128 13.34 -13.11 3.36
N ARG A 129 13.24 -14.06 2.43
CA ARG A 129 13.48 -13.79 1.01
C ARG A 129 12.24 -14.24 0.28
N PRO A 130 11.28 -13.33 0.04
CA PRO A 130 10.17 -13.62 -0.83
C PRO A 130 10.72 -14.26 -2.12
N ALA A 131 10.13 -15.38 -2.55
CA ALA A 131 10.63 -16.15 -3.70
C ALA A 131 10.63 -15.32 -5.00
N GLN A 132 9.93 -14.19 -5.01
CA GLN A 132 9.91 -13.20 -6.06
C GLN A 132 10.23 -11.82 -5.47
N PRO A 133 11.06 -11.00 -6.14
CA PRO A 133 11.25 -9.61 -5.72
C PRO A 133 9.89 -8.89 -5.70
N ALA A 134 9.70 -8.00 -4.73
CA ALA A 134 8.54 -7.14 -4.73
C ALA A 134 8.51 -6.32 -6.02
N VAL A 135 7.37 -6.32 -6.72
CA VAL A 135 7.20 -5.60 -7.98
C VAL A 135 6.67 -4.18 -7.74
N ALA A 136 6.02 -3.95 -6.61
CA ALA A 136 5.60 -2.62 -6.20
C ALA A 136 5.65 -2.47 -4.68
N ARG A 137 5.64 -1.22 -4.23
CA ARG A 137 5.42 -0.83 -2.84
C ARG A 137 4.33 0.20 -2.76
N VAL A 138 3.52 0.12 -1.71
CA VAL A 138 2.52 1.13 -1.40
C VAL A 138 3.23 2.36 -0.85
N ARG A 139 3.26 3.43 -1.63
CA ARG A 139 3.78 4.75 -1.21
C ARG A 139 2.80 5.46 -0.30
N ALA A 140 1.51 5.35 -0.62
CA ALA A 140 0.43 5.89 0.20
C ALA A 140 -0.85 5.09 -0.04
N ALA A 141 -1.69 4.99 0.99
CA ALA A 141 -2.99 4.35 0.94
C ALA A 141 -3.96 5.11 1.83
N SER A 142 -5.21 5.21 1.41
CA SER A 142 -6.28 5.88 2.15
C SER A 142 -7.60 5.20 1.84
N GLY A 143 -8.43 5.03 2.87
CA GLY A 143 -9.63 4.21 2.79
C GLY A 143 -9.31 2.71 2.72
N ASP A 144 -10.27 1.92 2.25
CA ASP A 144 -10.15 0.47 2.17
C ASP A 144 -9.29 0.05 0.97
N VAL A 145 -8.01 -0.18 1.24
CA VAL A 145 -7.04 -0.72 0.28
C VAL A 145 -6.64 -2.11 0.73
N SER A 146 -6.74 -3.09 -0.17
CA SER A 146 -6.39 -4.47 0.12
C SER A 146 -5.71 -5.15 -1.06
N ALA A 147 -4.84 -6.12 -0.80
CA ALA A 147 -4.20 -6.92 -1.83
C ALA A 147 -3.97 -8.36 -1.43
N GLY A 148 -3.98 -9.26 -2.42
CA GLY A 148 -3.74 -10.69 -2.23
C GLY A 148 -3.77 -11.45 -3.57
N PRO A 149 -3.48 -12.76 -3.57
CA PRO A 149 -3.40 -13.56 -4.80
C PRO A 149 -4.75 -13.70 -5.53
N ALA A 150 -5.85 -13.65 -4.78
CA ALA A 150 -7.22 -13.76 -5.27
C ALA A 150 -8.15 -12.83 -4.47
N GLN A 151 -9.32 -12.53 -5.04
CA GLN A 151 -10.30 -11.62 -4.42
C GLN A 151 -10.82 -12.13 -3.06
N ALA A 152 -10.88 -13.46 -2.86
CA ALA A 152 -11.26 -14.08 -1.59
C ALA A 152 -10.15 -14.02 -0.52
N GLU A 153 -8.91 -13.71 -0.92
CA GLU A 153 -7.72 -13.75 -0.07
C GLU A 153 -7.09 -12.35 0.10
N LEU A 154 -7.88 -11.30 -0.13
CA LEU A 154 -7.43 -9.92 0.03
C LEU A 154 -7.14 -9.61 1.49
N ARG A 155 -5.98 -9.02 1.74
CA ARG A 155 -5.58 -8.52 3.06
C ARG A 155 -5.37 -7.02 3.00
N PRO A 156 -5.74 -6.25 4.05
CA PRO A 156 -5.50 -4.82 4.10
C PRO A 156 -4.05 -4.45 3.78
N ARG A 157 -3.85 -3.37 3.04
CA ARG A 157 -2.53 -2.83 2.70
C ARG A 157 -2.39 -1.39 3.14
N THR A 158 -1.23 -1.09 3.68
CA THR A 158 -0.87 0.21 4.24
C THR A 158 0.45 0.68 3.64
N MET A 159 0.82 1.93 3.95
CA MET A 159 2.08 2.52 3.49
C MET A 159 3.28 1.62 3.84
N GLY A 160 4.16 1.38 2.87
CA GLY A 160 5.37 0.57 3.00
C GLY A 160 5.19 -0.89 2.59
N ASP A 161 3.96 -1.39 2.53
CA ASP A 161 3.68 -2.78 2.17
C ASP A 161 4.16 -3.10 0.75
N ALA A 162 4.79 -4.27 0.63
CA ALA A 162 5.22 -4.80 -0.65
C ALA A 162 4.08 -5.54 -1.35
N LEU A 163 4.04 -5.41 -2.67
CA LEU A 163 3.17 -6.16 -3.55
C LEU A 163 4.01 -7.04 -4.48
N TYR A 164 3.46 -8.20 -4.81
CA TYR A 164 4.13 -9.23 -5.59
C TYR A 164 3.43 -9.50 -6.92
N THR A 165 4.17 -10.09 -7.86
CA THR A 165 3.62 -10.56 -9.14
C THR A 165 2.41 -11.45 -8.91
N GLY A 166 1.36 -11.23 -9.69
CA GLY A 166 0.10 -11.96 -9.66
C GLY A 166 -0.93 -11.43 -8.67
N GLU A 167 -0.54 -10.63 -7.66
CA GLU A 167 -1.48 -10.10 -6.68
C GLU A 167 -2.48 -9.14 -7.33
N LEU A 168 -3.71 -9.18 -6.81
CA LEU A 168 -4.77 -8.21 -7.04
C LEU A 168 -4.70 -7.13 -5.96
N LEU A 169 -4.69 -5.87 -6.36
CA LEU A 169 -4.95 -4.71 -5.50
C LEU A 169 -6.38 -4.23 -5.73
N LEU A 170 -7.16 -4.15 -4.66
CA LEU A 170 -8.51 -3.60 -4.62
C LEU A 170 -8.50 -2.29 -3.83
N THR A 171 -9.17 -1.29 -4.39
CA THR A 171 -9.52 -0.03 -3.73
C THR A 171 -11.03 0.06 -3.64
N GLY A 172 -11.55 0.20 -2.42
CA GLY A 172 -12.98 0.35 -2.17
C GLY A 172 -13.54 1.73 -2.56
N PRO A 173 -14.82 1.99 -2.22
CA PRO A 173 -15.45 3.29 -2.45
C PRO A 173 -14.69 4.41 -1.74
N GLY A 174 -14.33 5.46 -2.49
CA GLY A 174 -13.54 6.60 -1.97
C GLY A 174 -12.10 6.27 -1.56
N ALA A 175 -11.66 5.02 -1.64
CA ALA A 175 -10.30 4.62 -1.34
C ALA A 175 -9.35 4.96 -2.50
N HIS A 176 -8.07 5.09 -2.22
CA HIS A 176 -7.04 5.24 -3.25
C HIS A 176 -5.70 4.72 -2.73
N ALA A 177 -4.87 4.28 -3.66
CA ALA A 177 -3.51 3.83 -3.37
C ALA A 177 -2.54 4.42 -4.38
N GLU A 178 -1.38 4.87 -3.92
CA GLU A 178 -0.25 5.19 -4.78
C GLU A 178 0.81 4.11 -4.63
N LEU A 179 1.18 3.52 -5.77
CA LEU A 179 2.20 2.50 -5.86
C LEU A 179 3.45 3.08 -6.50
N VAL A 180 4.61 2.70 -5.96
CA VAL A 180 5.90 2.85 -6.63
C VAL A 180 6.30 1.46 -7.12
N LEU A 181 6.39 1.30 -8.43
CA LEU A 181 6.83 0.06 -9.07
C LEU A 181 8.36 -0.07 -8.96
N ALA A 182 8.86 -1.29 -9.06
CA ALA A 182 10.30 -1.57 -8.99
C ALA A 182 11.10 -0.94 -10.15
N ASP A 183 10.46 -0.57 -11.26
CA ASP A 183 11.08 0.16 -12.37
C ASP A 183 11.16 1.69 -12.14
N GLY A 184 10.66 2.18 -11.00
CA GLY A 184 10.58 3.60 -10.66
C GLY A 184 9.33 4.32 -11.16
N SER A 185 8.44 3.64 -11.90
CA SER A 185 7.16 4.21 -12.31
C SER A 185 6.22 4.37 -11.12
N THR A 186 5.33 5.37 -11.17
CA THR A 186 4.30 5.59 -10.14
C THR A 186 2.92 5.31 -10.72
N VAL A 187 2.10 4.57 -9.97
CA VAL A 187 0.73 4.18 -10.37
C VAL A 187 -0.21 4.55 -9.24
N ARG A 188 -1.07 5.53 -9.47
CA ARG A 188 -2.15 5.88 -8.56
C ARG A 188 -3.42 5.14 -8.97
N VAL A 189 -3.87 4.23 -8.12
CA VAL A 189 -5.10 3.45 -8.28
C VAL A 189 -6.23 4.22 -7.57
N LEU A 190 -7.22 4.66 -8.34
CA LEU A 190 -8.34 5.47 -7.83
C LEU A 190 -9.42 4.58 -7.24
N ALA A 191 -10.43 5.19 -6.60
CA ALA A 191 -11.55 4.49 -5.99
C ALA A 191 -12.22 3.47 -6.92
N ASP A 192 -12.79 2.44 -6.32
CA ASP A 192 -13.55 1.38 -6.99
C ASP A 192 -12.78 0.67 -8.11
N SER A 193 -11.46 0.54 -7.93
CA SER A 193 -10.57 -0.07 -8.91
C SER A 193 -10.00 -1.41 -8.44
N LEU A 194 -9.85 -2.32 -9.40
CA LEU A 194 -9.23 -3.63 -9.24
C LEU A 194 -8.11 -3.80 -10.26
N VAL A 195 -6.88 -3.89 -9.79
CA VAL A 195 -5.67 -3.97 -10.61
C VAL A 195 -4.90 -5.23 -10.25
N ARG A 196 -4.54 -6.04 -11.26
CA ARG A 196 -3.56 -7.12 -11.09
C ARG A 196 -2.16 -6.63 -11.42
N LEU A 197 -1.24 -6.89 -10.51
CA LEU A 197 0.18 -6.70 -10.75
C LEU A 197 0.64 -7.88 -11.60
N GLY A 198 0.76 -7.68 -12.92
CA GLY A 198 1.21 -8.72 -13.83
C GLY A 198 2.72 -8.87 -13.80
N THR A 199 3.32 -9.00 -14.98
CA THR A 199 4.77 -9.17 -15.11
C THR A 199 5.52 -7.89 -14.81
N LEU A 200 6.55 -7.95 -13.96
CA LEU A 200 7.56 -6.91 -13.85
C LEU A 200 8.95 -7.54 -13.89
N GLU A 201 9.64 -7.35 -15.00
CA GLU A 201 10.98 -7.85 -15.24
C GLU A 201 11.92 -6.68 -15.51
N LEU A 202 13.00 -6.59 -14.73
CA LEU A 202 14.09 -5.64 -14.93
C LEU A 202 15.31 -6.41 -15.43
N MET A 203 15.74 -6.11 -16.65
CA MET A 203 16.89 -6.74 -17.28
C MET A 203 18.17 -5.92 -17.03
N ALA A 204 19.32 -6.59 -17.06
CA ALA A 204 20.63 -5.95 -16.78
C ALA A 204 21.01 -4.80 -17.74
N ASN A 205 20.39 -4.74 -18.92
CA ASN A 205 20.63 -3.72 -19.95
C ASN A 205 19.65 -2.54 -19.90
N LEU A 206 19.07 -2.25 -18.72
CA LEU A 206 18.05 -1.22 -18.51
C LEU A 206 16.75 -1.42 -19.31
N ARG A 207 16.60 -2.58 -19.96
CA ARG A 207 15.30 -2.98 -20.52
C ARG A 207 14.42 -3.43 -19.38
N ARG A 208 13.15 -3.08 -19.50
CA ARG A 208 12.12 -3.57 -18.60
C ARG A 208 10.93 -4.07 -19.37
N LYS A 209 10.20 -4.98 -18.74
CA LYS A 209 8.87 -5.39 -19.17
C LYS A 209 7.94 -5.24 -17.98
N VAL A 210 7.03 -4.28 -18.07
CA VAL A 210 6.02 -4.01 -17.06
C VAL A 210 4.65 -4.23 -17.69
N GLN A 211 3.86 -5.10 -17.08
CA GLN A 211 2.49 -5.38 -17.50
C GLN A 211 1.58 -5.31 -16.28
N LEU A 212 0.65 -4.37 -16.31
CA LEU A 212 -0.43 -4.25 -15.33
C LEU A 212 -1.73 -4.64 -16.00
N GLU A 213 -2.62 -5.32 -15.28
CA GLU A 213 -3.98 -5.59 -15.77
C GLU A 213 -4.96 -4.78 -14.94
N LEU A 214 -5.69 -3.87 -15.59
CA LEU A 214 -6.80 -3.13 -14.99
C LEU A 214 -8.09 -3.87 -15.32
N LEU A 215 -8.67 -4.52 -14.30
CA LEU A 215 -9.90 -5.28 -14.46
C LEU A 215 -11.12 -4.36 -14.43
N LYS A 216 -11.09 -3.35 -13.56
CA LYS A 216 -12.13 -2.32 -13.39
C LYS A 216 -11.51 -1.08 -12.75
N GLY A 217 -12.07 0.09 -13.07
CA GLY A 217 -11.79 1.35 -12.39
C GLY A 217 -10.79 2.19 -13.17
N THR A 218 -9.96 2.97 -12.47
CA THR A 218 -9.04 3.93 -13.08
C THR A 218 -7.66 3.88 -12.44
N VAL A 219 -6.64 3.90 -13.29
CA VAL A 219 -5.25 4.17 -12.88
C VAL A 219 -4.74 5.45 -13.53
N GLU A 220 -4.02 6.25 -12.75
CA GLU A 220 -3.19 7.35 -13.24
C GLU A 220 -1.73 6.94 -13.10
N THR A 221 -1.02 6.88 -14.22
CA THR A 221 0.34 6.36 -14.28
C THR A 221 1.29 7.41 -14.78
N ARG A 222 2.43 7.57 -14.09
CA ARG A 222 3.62 8.25 -14.59
C ARG A 222 4.73 7.24 -14.76
N VAL A 223 5.06 6.96 -16.01
CA VAL A 223 6.04 5.93 -16.37
C VAL A 223 7.43 6.53 -16.41
N ALA A 224 8.36 5.91 -15.68
CA ALA A 224 9.77 6.29 -15.70
C ALA A 224 10.35 6.15 -17.12
N ALA A 225 11.37 6.92 -17.47
CA ALA A 225 12.07 6.74 -18.75
C ALA A 225 12.64 5.31 -18.84
N GLY A 226 12.58 4.70 -20.03
CA GLY A 226 13.07 3.34 -20.25
C GLY A 226 14.15 3.27 -21.31
N GLY A 227 15.05 2.29 -21.16
CA GLY A 227 16.03 1.96 -22.18
C GLY A 227 15.37 1.45 -23.46
N ASP A 228 16.12 1.41 -24.55
CA ASP A 228 15.62 0.93 -25.84
C ASP A 228 15.08 -0.50 -25.78
N GLY A 229 13.84 -0.67 -26.26
CA GLY A 229 13.12 -1.94 -26.21
C GLY A 229 12.40 -2.22 -24.89
N SER A 230 12.33 -1.23 -23.98
CA SER A 230 11.47 -1.33 -22.80
C SER A 230 9.99 -1.34 -23.17
N VAL A 231 9.23 -2.19 -22.50
CA VAL A 231 7.78 -2.31 -22.67
C VAL A 231 7.11 -1.97 -21.35
N PHE A 232 6.17 -1.03 -21.39
CA PHE A 232 5.25 -0.75 -20.30
C PHE A 232 3.83 -0.78 -20.87
N GLU A 233 3.00 -1.65 -20.33
CA GLU A 233 1.62 -1.84 -20.79
C GLU A 233 0.65 -1.85 -19.61
N VAL A 234 -0.48 -1.17 -19.77
CA VAL A 234 -1.67 -1.39 -18.95
C VAL A 234 -2.72 -2.04 -19.83
N ARG A 235 -3.12 -3.26 -19.48
CA ARG A 235 -4.06 -4.08 -20.24
C ARG A 235 -5.41 -4.05 -19.55
N THR A 236 -6.46 -3.96 -20.34
CA THR A 236 -7.84 -4.18 -19.89
C THR A 236 -8.44 -5.28 -20.75
N ARG A 237 -9.68 -5.67 -20.48
CA ARG A 237 -10.41 -6.58 -21.35
C ARG A 237 -10.55 -6.05 -22.78
N GLY A 238 -10.76 -4.73 -22.95
CA GLY A 238 -11.10 -4.13 -24.24
C GLY A 238 -9.91 -3.57 -25.03
N ALA A 239 -8.83 -3.19 -24.35
CA ALA A 239 -7.72 -2.50 -24.98
C ALA A 239 -6.41 -2.53 -24.15
N VAL A 240 -5.31 -2.17 -24.79
CA VAL A 240 -3.96 -2.05 -24.21
C VAL A 240 -3.45 -0.63 -24.41
N ALA A 241 -2.99 -0.01 -23.32
CA ALA A 241 -2.23 1.23 -23.33
C ALA A 241 -0.73 0.90 -23.26
N GLY A 242 -0.03 1.01 -24.38
CA GLY A 242 1.42 0.79 -24.50
C GLY A 242 2.19 2.11 -24.50
N VAL A 243 3.20 2.23 -23.65
CA VAL A 243 3.86 3.53 -23.42
C VAL A 243 5.37 3.46 -23.39
N ARG A 244 5.96 4.59 -23.80
CA ARG A 244 7.40 4.86 -23.72
C ARG A 244 7.62 6.23 -23.06
N GLY A 245 7.57 6.27 -21.73
CA GLY A 245 7.82 7.47 -20.91
C GLY A 245 6.72 8.53 -21.03
N THR A 246 5.62 8.34 -20.30
CA THR A 246 4.43 9.21 -20.40
C THR A 246 3.73 9.37 -19.06
N GLN A 247 2.87 10.39 -18.97
CA GLN A 247 1.84 10.50 -17.95
C GLN A 247 0.47 10.33 -18.60
N PHE A 248 -0.32 9.39 -18.11
CA PHE A 248 -1.64 9.10 -18.67
C PHE A 248 -2.60 8.57 -17.62
N ARG A 249 -3.89 8.65 -17.92
CA ARG A 249 -4.98 8.00 -17.18
C ARG A 249 -5.60 6.93 -18.05
N PHE A 250 -5.88 5.78 -17.44
CA PHE A 250 -6.52 4.67 -18.12
C PHE A 250 -7.66 4.14 -17.26
N THR A 251 -8.84 4.08 -17.87
CA THR A 251 -10.08 3.68 -17.19
C THR A 251 -10.68 2.48 -17.91
N ALA A 252 -11.12 1.50 -17.13
CA ALA A 252 -11.89 0.35 -17.59
C ALA A 252 -13.23 0.33 -16.86
N GLN A 253 -14.31 0.51 -17.62
CA GLN A 253 -15.68 0.43 -17.11
C GLN A 253 -16.14 -1.03 -17.06
N GLU A 254 -17.16 -1.31 -16.24
CA GLU A 254 -17.71 -2.66 -16.07
C GLU A 254 -18.32 -3.23 -17.36
N ASP A 255 -18.85 -2.36 -18.21
CA ASP A 255 -19.38 -2.70 -19.53
C ASP A 255 -18.28 -3.01 -20.56
N GLY A 256 -17.00 -2.90 -20.16
CA GLY A 256 -15.83 -3.15 -20.99
C GLY A 256 -15.39 -1.94 -21.83
N VAL A 257 -16.06 -0.78 -21.71
CA VAL A 257 -15.61 0.45 -22.35
C VAL A 257 -14.31 0.91 -21.69
N THR A 258 -13.33 1.22 -22.53
CA THR A 258 -12.02 1.67 -22.08
C THR A 258 -11.78 3.10 -22.54
N ARG A 259 -11.13 3.88 -21.69
CA ARG A 259 -10.82 5.28 -21.95
C ARG A 259 -9.38 5.57 -21.58
N LEU A 260 -8.69 6.24 -22.49
CA LEU A 260 -7.32 6.69 -22.34
C LEU A 260 -7.27 8.21 -22.42
N GLU A 261 -6.58 8.83 -21.47
CA GLU A 261 -6.24 10.26 -21.50
C GLU A 261 -4.73 10.43 -21.36
N THR A 262 -4.07 10.86 -22.42
CA THR A 262 -2.63 11.14 -22.40
C THR A 262 -2.41 12.57 -21.94
N LEU A 263 -1.83 12.75 -20.75
CA LEU A 263 -1.49 14.06 -20.21
C LEU A 263 -0.18 14.57 -20.80
N GLU A 264 0.82 13.71 -20.90
CA GLU A 264 2.14 14.03 -21.43
C GLU A 264 2.71 12.87 -22.25
N GLY A 265 3.41 13.21 -23.34
CA GLY A 265 4.07 12.25 -24.22
C GLY A 265 3.13 11.60 -25.24
N ARG A 266 3.26 10.30 -25.47
CA ARG A 266 2.49 9.53 -26.45
C ARG A 266 2.20 8.11 -25.95
N VAL A 267 0.94 7.71 -26.02
CA VAL A 267 0.48 6.37 -25.65
C VAL A 267 -0.10 5.68 -26.88
N GLY A 268 0.42 4.51 -27.21
CA GLY A 268 -0.19 3.63 -28.19
C GLY A 268 -1.42 2.98 -27.58
N PHE A 269 -2.58 3.19 -28.21
CA PHE A 269 -3.86 2.66 -27.76
C PHE A 269 -4.34 1.58 -28.71
N ILE A 270 -4.19 0.33 -28.29
CA ILE A 270 -4.40 -0.84 -29.12
C ILE A 270 -5.68 -1.53 -28.65
N ALA A 271 -6.71 -1.54 -29.50
CA ALA A 271 -7.93 -2.31 -29.27
C ALA A 271 -8.01 -3.47 -30.27
N LYS A 272 -9.05 -4.30 -30.15
CA LYS A 272 -9.18 -5.51 -30.98
C LYS A 272 -9.25 -5.22 -32.47
N LYS A 273 -9.90 -4.12 -32.87
CA LYS A 273 -10.12 -3.74 -34.29
C LYS A 273 -9.31 -2.52 -34.72
N GLY A 274 -8.08 -2.42 -34.25
CA GLY A 274 -7.13 -1.39 -34.68
C GLY A 274 -6.42 -0.73 -33.52
N ASP A 275 -5.45 0.08 -33.88
CA ASP A 275 -4.57 0.81 -32.99
C ASP A 275 -4.41 2.25 -33.47
N LEU A 276 -4.13 3.15 -32.53
CA LEU A 276 -3.75 4.52 -32.83
C LEU A 276 -2.87 5.08 -31.72
N ASP A 277 -2.15 6.14 -32.02
CA ASP A 277 -1.40 6.90 -31.03
C ASP A 277 -2.22 8.06 -30.46
N VAL A 278 -2.25 8.17 -29.13
CA VAL A 278 -2.84 9.30 -28.40
C VAL A 278 -1.71 10.14 -27.82
N VAL A 279 -1.53 11.34 -28.38
CA VAL A 279 -0.51 12.31 -27.93
C VAL A 279 -0.97 13.14 -26.73
N GLY A 280 -0.03 13.77 -26.04
CA GLY A 280 -0.28 14.64 -24.88
C GLY A 280 -1.35 15.69 -25.14
N GLY A 281 -2.29 15.81 -24.19
CA GLY A 281 -3.45 16.70 -24.28
C GLY A 281 -4.64 16.10 -25.03
N TYR A 282 -4.59 14.84 -25.44
CA TYR A 282 -5.68 14.16 -26.11
C TYR A 282 -6.14 12.92 -25.35
N GLY A 283 -7.39 12.53 -25.59
CA GLY A 283 -7.97 11.27 -25.11
C GLY A 283 -8.64 10.49 -26.24
N SER A 284 -8.77 9.19 -26.05
CA SER A 284 -9.52 8.29 -26.92
C SER A 284 -10.31 7.27 -26.09
N ARG A 285 -11.36 6.71 -26.67
CA ARG A 285 -12.22 5.69 -26.07
C ARG A 285 -12.32 4.52 -27.04
N ALA A 286 -12.36 3.31 -26.50
CA ALA A 286 -12.69 2.11 -27.27
C ALA A 286 -13.84 1.39 -26.59
N LEU A 287 -14.89 1.10 -27.37
CA LEU A 287 -15.96 0.20 -26.96
C LEU A 287 -15.45 -1.25 -26.95
N PRO A 288 -16.07 -2.16 -26.19
CA PRO A 288 -15.73 -3.58 -26.25
C PRO A 288 -15.74 -4.09 -27.69
N GLU A 289 -14.68 -4.81 -28.09
CA GLU A 289 -14.57 -5.43 -29.42
C GLU A 289 -14.54 -4.44 -30.61
N GLY A 290 -14.50 -3.12 -30.34
CA GLY A 290 -14.48 -2.05 -31.35
C GLY A 290 -13.07 -1.52 -31.66
N PRO A 291 -12.93 -0.68 -32.69
CA PRO A 291 -11.73 0.12 -32.89
C PRO A 291 -11.66 1.25 -31.85
N PRO A 292 -10.46 1.81 -31.57
CA PRO A 292 -10.37 3.07 -30.84
C PRO A 292 -11.01 4.22 -31.63
N GLU A 293 -11.76 5.08 -30.95
CA GLU A 293 -12.30 6.31 -31.53
C GLU A 293 -11.16 7.31 -31.83
N PRO A 294 -11.32 8.19 -32.85
CA PRO A 294 -10.34 9.24 -33.13
C PRO A 294 -10.00 10.08 -31.87
N PRO A 295 -8.71 10.42 -31.64
CA PRO A 295 -8.32 11.23 -30.49
C PRO A 295 -9.00 12.59 -30.49
N ARG A 296 -9.42 13.03 -29.30
CA ARG A 296 -10.06 14.33 -29.07
C ARG A 296 -9.29 15.13 -28.01
N PRO A 297 -9.27 16.48 -28.09
CA PRO A 297 -8.57 17.29 -27.10
C PRO A 297 -9.22 17.14 -25.72
N LEU A 298 -8.38 17.02 -24.68
CA LEU A 298 -8.81 17.06 -23.29
C LEU A 298 -9.16 18.49 -22.89
N LEU A 299 -10.10 18.62 -21.94
CA LEU A 299 -10.44 19.92 -21.39
C LEU A 299 -9.24 20.57 -20.68
N VAL A 300 -9.11 21.88 -20.86
CA VAL A 300 -8.07 22.68 -20.21
C VAL A 300 -8.24 22.70 -18.69
N ALA A 301 -7.16 22.99 -17.99
CA ALA A 301 -7.17 23.12 -16.54
C ALA A 301 -8.09 24.27 -16.09
N PRO A 302 -9.02 24.04 -15.13
CA PRO A 302 -9.79 25.11 -14.52
C PRO A 302 -8.89 26.17 -13.87
N THR A 303 -9.27 27.44 -13.99
CA THR A 303 -8.60 28.53 -13.27
C THR A 303 -9.21 28.67 -11.89
N MET A 304 -8.40 28.52 -10.85
CA MET A 304 -8.84 28.56 -9.46
C MET A 304 -9.11 30.00 -9.02
N VAL A 305 -10.25 30.23 -8.37
CA VAL A 305 -10.67 31.55 -7.88
C VAL A 305 -10.31 31.63 -6.39
N ASP A 306 -11.10 30.99 -5.52
CA ASP A 306 -10.92 31.01 -4.06
C ASP A 306 -11.22 29.66 -3.40
N PRO A 307 -10.62 29.35 -2.24
CA PRO A 307 -9.53 30.07 -1.58
C PRO A 307 -8.16 29.72 -2.18
N ARG A 308 -7.29 30.71 -2.34
CA ARG A 308 -5.90 30.47 -2.78
C ARG A 308 -4.96 30.13 -1.62
N ASP A 309 -5.26 30.70 -0.46
CA ASP A 309 -4.64 30.52 0.85
C ASP A 309 -5.64 30.90 1.97
N GLY A 310 -5.19 30.88 3.23
CA GLY A 310 -5.96 31.37 4.37
C GLY A 310 -6.27 30.32 5.43
N THR A 311 -6.82 30.78 6.55
CA THR A 311 -7.28 29.96 7.68
C THR A 311 -8.76 30.26 7.93
N PHE A 312 -9.56 29.20 8.04
CA PHE A 312 -11.01 29.29 8.15
C PHE A 312 -11.51 28.48 9.34
N PRO A 313 -12.56 28.93 10.06
CA PRO A 313 -13.14 28.18 11.17
C PRO A 313 -13.77 26.85 10.74
N VAL A 314 -14.25 26.78 9.50
CA VAL A 314 -14.82 25.59 8.87
C VAL A 314 -14.34 25.48 7.42
N ALA A 315 -14.57 24.34 6.78
CA ALA A 315 -14.23 24.15 5.37
C ALA A 315 -14.83 25.27 4.48
N PRO A 316 -14.00 26.05 3.77
CA PRO A 316 -14.49 27.12 2.92
C PRO A 316 -15.16 26.57 1.65
N ARG A 317 -16.03 27.38 1.05
CA ARG A 317 -16.52 27.14 -0.32
C ARG A 317 -15.35 27.24 -1.30
N LEU A 318 -15.20 26.24 -2.15
CA LEU A 318 -14.22 26.21 -3.22
C LEU A 318 -14.86 26.74 -4.51
N THR A 319 -14.19 27.64 -5.23
CA THR A 319 -14.69 28.27 -6.46
C THR A 319 -13.62 28.31 -7.55
N TRP A 320 -14.05 28.16 -8.80
CA TRP A 320 -13.17 28.18 -9.97
C TRP A 320 -13.91 28.78 -11.18
N ALA A 321 -13.17 29.06 -12.25
CA ALA A 321 -13.74 29.50 -13.51
C ALA A 321 -14.32 28.31 -14.29
N SER A 322 -15.52 28.49 -14.86
CA SER A 322 -16.13 27.48 -15.74
C SER A 322 -15.25 27.19 -16.96
N VAL A 323 -15.10 25.91 -17.28
CA VAL A 323 -14.40 25.43 -18.48
C VAL A 323 -15.42 25.09 -19.57
N SER A 324 -15.24 25.67 -20.76
CA SER A 324 -16.11 25.35 -21.91
C SER A 324 -16.07 23.86 -22.23
N GLY A 325 -17.24 23.25 -22.45
CA GLY A 325 -17.39 21.81 -22.69
C GLY A 325 -17.45 20.94 -21.42
N ALA A 326 -17.17 21.49 -20.24
CA ALA A 326 -17.33 20.76 -18.98
C ALA A 326 -18.80 20.49 -18.68
N ARG A 327 -19.12 19.24 -18.33
CA ARG A 327 -20.44 18.83 -17.82
C ARG A 327 -20.46 18.71 -16.30
N ARG A 328 -19.31 18.40 -15.71
CA ARG A 328 -19.09 18.37 -14.27
C ARG A 328 -17.62 18.61 -13.98
N TYR A 329 -17.31 18.76 -12.71
CA TYR A 329 -15.96 18.90 -12.19
C TYR A 329 -15.71 17.84 -11.15
N ARG A 330 -14.51 17.28 -11.18
CA ARG A 330 -13.96 16.47 -10.10
C ARG A 330 -13.10 17.37 -9.22
N VAL A 331 -13.50 17.54 -7.97
CA VAL A 331 -12.77 18.32 -6.99
C VAL A 331 -12.05 17.36 -6.07
N GLU A 332 -10.73 17.46 -6.01
CA GLU A 332 -9.90 16.66 -5.13
C GLU A 332 -9.35 17.55 -4.01
N VAL A 333 -9.50 17.11 -2.77
CA VAL A 333 -8.85 17.71 -1.59
C VAL A 333 -7.95 16.67 -0.93
N ALA A 334 -6.79 17.04 -0.43
CA ALA A 334 -5.79 16.10 0.09
C ALA A 334 -5.04 16.66 1.30
N ARG A 335 -4.39 15.77 2.07
CA ARG A 335 -3.51 16.15 3.19
C ARG A 335 -2.08 16.48 2.75
N THR A 336 -1.71 16.09 1.53
CA THR A 336 -0.39 16.36 0.94
C THR A 336 -0.51 17.07 -0.40
N ALA A 337 0.47 17.93 -0.70
CA ALA A 337 0.48 18.73 -1.93
C ALA A 337 0.61 17.88 -3.20
N ASP A 338 1.17 16.68 -3.11
CA ASP A 338 1.31 15.73 -4.20
C ASP A 338 0.09 14.81 -4.37
N PHE A 339 -0.95 14.97 -3.53
CA PHE A 339 -2.15 14.13 -3.54
C PHE A 339 -1.86 12.64 -3.36
N ALA A 340 -0.82 12.32 -2.60
CA ALA A 340 -0.47 10.95 -2.22
C ALA A 340 -1.35 10.45 -1.08
N ALA A 341 -1.64 11.28 -0.06
CA ALA A 341 -2.33 10.85 1.16
C ALA A 341 -3.54 11.71 1.52
N GLY A 342 -4.57 11.05 2.07
CA GLY A 342 -5.78 11.69 2.58
C GLY A 342 -6.61 12.37 1.50
N VAL A 343 -6.59 11.87 0.26
CA VAL A 343 -7.37 12.42 -0.84
C VAL A 343 -8.86 12.11 -0.66
N ARG A 344 -9.70 13.12 -0.77
CA ARG A 344 -11.15 13.00 -0.92
C ARG A 344 -11.54 13.59 -2.26
N THR A 345 -12.47 12.92 -2.94
CA THR A 345 -12.92 13.29 -4.28
C THR A 345 -14.41 13.60 -4.23
N TYR A 346 -14.79 14.75 -4.78
CA TYR A 346 -16.16 15.22 -4.88
C TYR A 346 -16.50 15.53 -6.34
N GLU A 347 -17.78 15.46 -6.68
CA GLU A 347 -18.29 15.92 -7.97
C GLU A 347 -19.11 17.20 -7.81
N ALA A 348 -18.93 18.15 -8.72
CA ALA A 348 -19.70 19.38 -8.80
C ALA A 348 -20.23 19.61 -10.21
N ARG A 349 -21.51 20.02 -10.36
CA ARG A 349 -22.09 20.39 -11.67
C ARG A 349 -21.82 21.86 -12.04
N GLY A 350 -21.65 22.72 -11.04
CA GLY A 350 -21.30 24.13 -11.20
C GLY A 350 -19.82 24.39 -10.98
N ALA A 351 -19.43 25.66 -11.02
CA ALA A 351 -18.05 26.09 -10.81
C ALA A 351 -17.72 26.41 -9.33
N GLU A 352 -18.42 25.73 -8.43
CA GLU A 352 -18.27 25.85 -6.99
C GLU A 352 -18.60 24.53 -6.28
N LEU A 353 -18.06 24.35 -5.08
CA LEU A 353 -18.36 23.23 -4.19
C LEU A 353 -18.30 23.69 -2.73
N GLU A 354 -19.36 23.42 -1.98
CA GLU A 354 -19.32 23.40 -0.52
C GLU A 354 -18.73 22.06 -0.09
N VAL A 355 -17.55 22.08 0.53
CA VAL A 355 -16.89 20.84 0.93
C VAL A 355 -17.51 20.34 2.24
N PRO A 356 -18.07 19.12 2.27
CA PRO A 356 -18.54 18.53 3.51
C PRO A 356 -17.41 18.37 4.52
N ASP A 357 -17.74 18.46 5.80
CA ASP A 357 -16.87 18.45 6.97
C ASP A 357 -15.43 17.94 6.72
N LEU A 358 -14.51 18.90 6.61
CA LEU A 358 -13.09 18.67 6.61
C LEU A 358 -12.59 18.85 8.04
N GLY A 359 -12.08 17.79 8.64
CA GLY A 359 -11.43 17.87 9.93
C GLY A 359 -10.26 18.87 9.92
N GLU A 360 -9.84 19.27 11.12
CA GLU A 360 -8.85 20.33 11.32
C GLU A 360 -7.52 20.09 10.59
N GLY A 361 -6.85 21.20 10.29
CA GLY A 361 -5.51 21.24 9.74
C GLY A 361 -5.46 21.69 8.28
N LYS A 362 -4.29 21.47 7.67
CA LYS A 362 -3.98 21.92 6.31
C LYS A 362 -4.55 20.97 5.27
N TRP A 363 -5.15 21.56 4.24
CA TRP A 363 -5.70 20.88 3.09
C TRP A 363 -5.15 21.48 1.80
N PHE A 364 -4.90 20.62 0.81
CA PHE A 364 -4.53 21.00 -0.55
C PHE A 364 -5.69 20.64 -1.48
N TRP A 365 -5.98 21.45 -2.48
CA TRP A 365 -7.10 21.20 -3.37
C TRP A 365 -6.80 21.52 -4.83
N ARG A 366 -7.44 20.76 -5.73
CA ARG A 366 -7.37 20.93 -7.17
C ARG A 366 -8.70 20.53 -7.82
N VAL A 367 -8.94 21.05 -9.02
CA VAL A 367 -10.15 20.80 -9.79
C VAL A 367 -9.78 20.27 -11.17
N LEU A 368 -10.53 19.28 -11.65
CA LEU A 368 -10.43 18.73 -13.00
C LEU A 368 -11.81 18.86 -13.67
N ALA A 369 -11.84 19.45 -14.87
CA ALA A 369 -13.06 19.48 -15.68
C ALA A 369 -13.33 18.10 -16.28
N VAL A 370 -14.60 17.71 -16.41
CA VAL A 370 -15.02 16.45 -17.01
C VAL A 370 -16.04 16.73 -18.11
N ASP A 371 -15.81 16.20 -19.31
CA ASP A 371 -16.70 16.41 -20.45
C ASP A 371 -17.94 15.49 -20.42
N ALA A 372 -18.78 15.59 -21.46
CA ALA A 372 -20.01 14.81 -21.58
C ALA A 372 -19.78 13.32 -21.77
N ASP A 373 -18.66 12.95 -22.38
CA ASP A 373 -18.28 11.56 -22.59
C ASP A 373 -17.60 10.96 -21.36
N GLY A 374 -17.22 11.78 -20.38
CA GLY A 374 -16.57 11.40 -19.12
C GLY A 374 -15.04 11.53 -19.14
N PHE A 375 -14.45 12.16 -20.16
CA PHE A 375 -13.01 12.41 -20.20
C PHE A 375 -12.68 13.45 -19.15
N VAL A 376 -11.72 13.12 -18.29
CA VAL A 376 -11.23 14.08 -17.30
C VAL A 376 -10.12 14.90 -17.95
N GLY A 377 -10.14 16.21 -17.77
CA GLY A 377 -9.18 17.17 -18.31
C GLY A 377 -7.91 17.32 -17.47
N PHE A 378 -7.15 18.37 -17.73
CA PHE A 378 -5.96 18.70 -16.95
C PHE A 378 -6.33 19.15 -15.53
N PRO A 379 -5.51 18.81 -14.52
CA PRO A 379 -5.69 19.35 -13.18
C PRO A 379 -5.37 20.86 -13.15
N SER A 380 -6.13 21.60 -12.36
CA SER A 380 -5.82 22.98 -12.01
C SER A 380 -4.47 23.11 -11.29
N LYS A 381 -4.02 24.35 -11.11
CA LYS A 381 -3.02 24.64 -10.07
C LYS A 381 -3.53 24.17 -8.71
N ILE A 382 -2.59 23.82 -7.85
CA ILE A 382 -2.88 23.36 -6.49
C ILE A 382 -2.83 24.57 -5.57
N PHE A 383 -3.88 24.75 -4.78
CA PHE A 383 -3.91 25.71 -3.69
C PHE A 383 -4.13 25.00 -2.36
N ALA A 384 -3.95 25.72 -1.26
CA ALA A 384 -4.08 25.17 0.07
C ALA A 384 -4.86 26.12 0.98
N PHE A 385 -5.44 25.59 2.05
CA PHE A 385 -6.04 26.36 3.14
C PHE A 385 -5.93 25.58 4.44
N ASP A 386 -6.10 26.26 5.56
CA ASP A 386 -6.15 25.67 6.90
C ASP A 386 -7.59 25.73 7.45
N VAL A 387 -8.06 24.63 8.06
CA VAL A 387 -9.29 24.62 8.86
C VAL A 387 -8.90 24.61 10.34
N ARG A 388 -9.30 25.65 11.08
CA ARG A 388 -9.04 25.82 12.51
C ARG A 388 -10.24 26.53 13.16
N PRO A 389 -11.05 25.82 13.95
CA PRO A 389 -12.31 26.34 14.51
C PRO A 389 -12.13 27.52 15.47
#